data_AF-A0A0F9DQ90-F1
#
_entry.id   AF-A0A0F9DQ90-F1
#
_cell.length_a   1.000
_cell.length_b   1.000
_cell.length_c   1.000
_cell.angle_alpha   90.00
_cell.angle_beta   90.00
_cell.angle_gamma   90.00
#
_symmetry.space_group_name_H-M   'P 1'
#
loop_
_entity.id
_entity.type
_entity.pdbx_description
1 polymer ?
#
loop_
_entity_poly.entity_id
_entity_poly.type
_entity_poly.pdbx_seq_one_letter_code
_entity_poly.pdbx_strand_id
1 'polypeptide(L)'
;MDIPKDTKFTTKVVVVPSYLGGFTHSGYVRNFTEKRNYRWIKRGEPIGEFVIKGSSYDTFYSRTFNKKLHSVPIKSPVSGLVLHPTLSSGLEIFLRDKNWNSLKNPPTANFALLIPDDEPVPETGNYIYAEMCRLIQDMKHYYFRESRYWTMGALSEEKLNELIRFQLSANPLIFDALPNWAPYQKEARIKYPELRPYIDHL
;
A
#
# COMPACT_ATOMS: atom_id res chain seq x y z
N MET A 1 -10.96 -19.79 -2.26
CA MET A 1 -11.24 -18.35 -2.10
C MET A 1 -11.94 -18.25 -0.75
N ASP A 2 -11.27 -17.70 0.25
CA ASP A 2 -11.67 -17.91 1.66
C ASP A 2 -12.41 -16.67 2.19
N ILE A 3 -13.46 -16.26 1.45
CA ILE A 3 -14.37 -15.22 1.92
C ILE A 3 -15.18 -15.82 3.08
N PRO A 4 -15.31 -15.14 4.23
CA PRO A 4 -16.14 -15.61 5.32
C PRO A 4 -17.56 -15.91 4.84
N LYS A 5 -18.18 -16.95 5.40
CA LYS A 5 -19.58 -17.25 5.10
C LYS A 5 -20.45 -16.05 5.47
N ASP A 6 -21.47 -15.80 4.64
CA ASP A 6 -22.47 -14.76 4.85
C ASP A 6 -21.96 -13.32 4.77
N THR A 7 -20.73 -13.09 4.29
CA THR A 7 -20.22 -11.74 4.02
C THR A 7 -21.10 -11.04 2.96
N LYS A 8 -21.65 -9.89 3.33
CA LYS A 8 -22.38 -8.99 2.44
C LYS A 8 -21.50 -7.79 2.11
N PHE A 9 -21.16 -7.64 0.84
CA PHE A 9 -20.35 -6.50 0.41
C PHE A 9 -21.22 -5.26 0.19
N THR A 10 -20.64 -4.10 0.46
CA THR A 10 -21.21 -2.80 0.06
C THR A 10 -21.02 -2.56 -1.44
N THR A 11 -21.48 -1.41 -1.91
CA THR A 11 -21.09 -0.83 -3.21
C THR A 11 -19.85 0.07 -3.10
N LYS A 12 -19.11 0.01 -1.99
CA LYS A 12 -17.96 0.88 -1.72
C LYS A 12 -16.64 0.14 -1.82
N VAL A 13 -15.64 0.83 -2.37
CA VAL A 13 -14.28 0.33 -2.52
C VAL A 13 -13.33 1.24 -1.76
N VAL A 14 -12.51 0.65 -0.90
CA VAL A 14 -11.41 1.33 -0.23
C VAL A 14 -10.16 1.26 -1.11
N VAL A 15 -9.61 2.42 -1.43
CA VAL A 15 -8.32 2.55 -2.12
C VAL A 15 -7.25 2.94 -1.11
N VAL A 16 -6.27 2.06 -0.95
CA VAL A 16 -5.12 2.27 -0.06
C VAL A 16 -4.19 3.30 -0.72
N PRO A 17 -3.69 4.30 0.03
CA PRO A 17 -2.74 5.26 -0.51
C PRO A 17 -1.48 4.56 -1.02
N SER A 18 -0.81 5.12 -2.02
CA SER A 18 0.48 4.61 -2.49
C SER A 18 1.58 4.88 -1.45
N TYR A 19 2.67 4.12 -1.51
CA TYR A 19 3.88 4.50 -0.79
C TYR A 19 4.66 5.56 -1.59
N LEU A 20 5.35 6.46 -0.89
CA LEU A 20 6.18 7.47 -1.53
C LEU A 20 7.41 6.82 -2.18
N GLY A 21 7.63 7.09 -3.46
CA GLY A 21 8.82 6.68 -4.22
C GLY A 21 10.12 7.25 -3.66
N GLY A 22 10.09 8.35 -2.92
CA GLY A 22 11.23 8.78 -2.08
C GLY A 22 11.82 7.67 -1.21
N PHE A 23 11.01 6.71 -0.78
CA PHE A 23 11.47 5.57 0.02
C PHE A 23 12.19 4.48 -0.77
N THR A 24 11.97 4.39 -2.08
CA THR A 24 12.69 3.43 -2.94
C THR A 24 14.14 3.85 -3.24
N HIS A 25 14.56 5.01 -2.74
CA HIS A 25 15.94 5.47 -2.77
C HIS A 25 16.93 4.42 -2.24
N SER A 26 16.60 3.76 -1.13
CA SER A 26 17.47 2.75 -0.48
C SER A 26 16.79 1.41 -0.22
N GLY A 27 15.48 1.33 -0.43
CA GLY A 27 14.70 0.11 -0.28
C GLY A 27 13.84 -0.20 -1.50
N TYR A 28 13.00 -1.21 -1.39
CA TYR A 28 11.98 -1.55 -2.37
C TYR A 28 10.76 -2.15 -1.67
N VAL A 29 9.62 -2.15 -2.35
CA VAL A 29 8.40 -2.81 -1.87
C VAL A 29 8.18 -4.09 -2.67
N ARG A 30 7.89 -5.19 -1.98
CA ARG A 30 7.42 -6.44 -2.58
C ARG A 30 5.93 -6.61 -2.29
N ASN A 31 5.14 -6.84 -3.33
CA ASN A 31 3.70 -7.07 -3.24
C ASN A 31 3.40 -8.54 -2.89
N PHE A 32 2.57 -8.79 -1.88
CA PHE A 32 2.17 -10.17 -1.51
C PHE A 32 0.93 -10.67 -2.25
N THR A 33 0.24 -9.75 -2.90
CA THR A 33 -1.04 -9.96 -3.59
C THR A 33 -0.89 -9.96 -5.09
N GLU A 34 0.32 -9.74 -5.63
CA GLU A 34 0.53 -9.65 -7.08
C GLU A 34 -0.04 -10.88 -7.79
N LYS A 35 -0.86 -10.64 -8.82
CA LYS A 35 -1.59 -11.68 -9.60
C LYS A 35 -2.63 -12.49 -8.80
N ARG A 36 -3.03 -12.04 -7.61
CA ARG A 36 -4.09 -12.66 -6.77
C ARG A 36 -5.27 -11.71 -6.60
N ASN A 37 -5.93 -11.34 -7.70
CA ASN A 37 -7.24 -10.72 -7.63
C ASN A 37 -8.19 -11.65 -6.85
N TYR A 38 -9.19 -11.08 -6.20
CA TYR A 38 -10.27 -11.82 -5.53
C TYR A 38 -9.84 -12.61 -4.29
N ARG A 39 -8.70 -12.28 -3.71
CA ARG A 39 -8.29 -12.78 -2.40
C ARG A 39 -9.03 -12.01 -1.31
N TRP A 40 -9.55 -12.73 -0.31
CA TRP A 40 -9.99 -12.12 0.93
C TRP A 40 -8.78 -11.75 1.80
N ILE A 41 -8.80 -10.54 2.34
CA ILE A 41 -7.75 -10.02 3.24
C ILE A 41 -8.43 -9.48 4.49
N LYS A 42 -7.80 -9.71 5.65
CA LYS A 42 -8.26 -9.15 6.92
C LYS A 42 -7.56 -7.83 7.22
N ARG A 43 -8.23 -6.92 7.94
CA ARG A 43 -7.60 -5.73 8.52
C ARG A 43 -6.34 -6.13 9.30
N GLY A 44 -5.24 -5.41 9.08
CA GLY A 44 -3.93 -5.69 9.67
C GLY A 44 -3.10 -6.77 8.98
N GLU A 45 -3.68 -7.57 8.09
CA GLU A 45 -2.93 -8.57 7.33
C GLU A 45 -1.93 -7.89 6.37
N PRO A 46 -0.72 -8.44 6.19
CA PRO A 46 0.26 -7.85 5.27
C PRO A 46 -0.20 -7.91 3.81
N ILE A 47 -0.28 -6.75 3.17
CA ILE A 47 -0.59 -6.58 1.74
C ILE A 47 0.68 -6.42 0.88
N GLY A 48 1.77 -6.04 1.52
CA GLY A 48 3.11 -6.03 0.96
C GLY A 48 4.15 -5.97 2.07
N GLU A 49 5.40 -5.85 1.67
CA GLU A 49 6.51 -5.61 2.58
C GLU A 49 7.44 -4.55 2.01
N PHE A 50 8.04 -3.77 2.90
CA PHE A 50 9.13 -2.88 2.56
C PHE A 50 10.46 -3.48 3.00
N VAL A 51 11.46 -3.42 2.13
CA VAL A 51 12.74 -4.09 2.32
C VAL A 51 13.90 -3.13 2.10
N ILE A 52 14.86 -3.13 3.03
CA ILE A 52 16.16 -2.45 2.90
C ILE A 52 17.28 -3.46 3.15
N LYS A 53 18.30 -3.46 2.27
CA LYS A 53 19.54 -4.22 2.49
C LYS A 53 20.62 -3.31 3.08
N GLY A 54 21.07 -3.60 4.29
CA GLY A 54 22.07 -2.80 4.98
C GLY A 54 22.30 -3.24 6.41
N SER A 55 22.91 -2.34 7.17
CA SER A 55 23.06 -2.42 8.62
C SER A 55 22.38 -1.19 9.22
N SER A 56 21.69 -1.34 10.35
CA SER A 56 21.14 -0.23 11.14
C SER A 56 22.25 0.65 11.76
N TYR A 57 23.42 0.07 12.05
CA TYR A 57 24.57 0.83 12.55
C TYR A 57 25.29 1.58 11.44
N ASP A 58 25.56 2.87 11.68
CA ASP A 58 26.34 3.76 10.82
C ASP A 58 27.83 3.73 11.19
N THR A 59 28.51 2.64 10.86
CA THR A 59 29.98 2.57 10.91
C THR A 59 30.52 1.96 9.62
N PHE A 60 31.79 2.20 9.30
CA PHE A 60 32.42 1.58 8.13
C PHE A 60 32.36 0.05 8.21
N TYR A 61 32.73 -0.53 9.35
CA TYR A 61 32.73 -1.99 9.55
C TYR A 61 31.32 -2.60 9.46
N SER A 62 30.34 -1.98 10.10
CA SER A 62 28.96 -2.48 10.06
C SER A 62 28.36 -2.40 8.65
N ARG A 63 28.68 -1.36 7.89
CA ARG A 63 28.26 -1.21 6.50
C ARG A 63 28.88 -2.23 5.57
N THR A 64 30.09 -2.69 5.82
CA THR A 64 30.82 -3.60 4.92
C THR A 64 30.58 -5.07 5.28
N PHE A 65 30.58 -5.41 6.56
CA PHE A 65 30.58 -6.81 7.02
C PHE A 65 29.25 -7.28 7.62
N ASN A 66 28.38 -6.36 8.05
CA ASN A 66 27.11 -6.71 8.74
C ASN A 66 25.87 -6.40 7.90
N LYS A 67 25.96 -6.42 6.57
CA LYS A 67 24.80 -6.21 5.69
C LYS A 67 23.81 -7.36 5.84
N LYS A 68 22.60 -7.04 6.29
CA LYS A 68 21.45 -7.95 6.36
C LYS A 68 20.28 -7.40 5.56
N LEU A 69 19.30 -8.24 5.33
CA LEU A 69 18.01 -7.84 4.76
C LEU A 69 17.08 -7.51 5.94
N HIS A 70 16.57 -6.29 5.97
CA HIS A 70 15.57 -5.83 6.92
C HIS A 70 14.26 -5.67 6.17
N SER A 71 13.20 -6.32 6.65
CA SER A 71 11.89 -6.30 6.02
C SER A 71 10.80 -6.06 7.07
N VAL A 72 9.83 -5.24 6.72
CA VAL A 72 8.67 -4.92 7.56
C VAL A 72 7.38 -4.95 6.75
N PRO A 73 6.26 -5.41 7.32
CA PRO A 73 4.99 -5.48 6.62
C PRO A 73 4.37 -4.10 6.37
N ILE A 74 3.65 -3.99 5.26
CA ILE A 74 2.66 -2.95 4.98
C ILE A 74 1.28 -3.60 5.16
N LYS A 75 0.43 -3.01 5.99
CA LYS A 75 -0.80 -3.66 6.48
C LYS A 75 -2.04 -3.23 5.70
N SER A 76 -3.02 -4.14 5.60
CA SER A 76 -4.35 -3.77 5.09
C SER A 76 -5.08 -2.86 6.08
N PRO A 77 -5.67 -1.74 5.63
CA PRO A 77 -6.42 -0.86 6.53
C PRO A 77 -7.83 -1.36 6.89
N VAL A 78 -8.36 -2.29 6.11
CA VAL A 78 -9.70 -2.90 6.27
C VAL A 78 -9.65 -4.37 5.90
N SER A 79 -10.68 -5.12 6.28
CA SER A 79 -10.97 -6.41 5.68
C SER A 79 -11.76 -6.23 4.38
N GLY A 80 -11.55 -7.11 3.41
CA GLY A 80 -12.28 -7.03 2.16
C GLY A 80 -11.75 -7.95 1.06
N LEU A 81 -12.44 -7.88 -0.08
CA LEU A 81 -12.07 -8.60 -1.29
C LEU A 81 -11.14 -7.75 -2.14
N VAL A 82 -9.95 -8.25 -2.44
CA VAL A 82 -8.99 -7.56 -3.31
C VAL A 82 -9.54 -7.46 -4.72
N LEU A 83 -9.83 -6.24 -5.15
CA LEU A 83 -10.14 -5.94 -6.54
C LEU A 83 -8.86 -5.65 -7.31
N HIS A 84 -8.04 -4.74 -6.80
CA HIS A 84 -6.76 -4.40 -7.44
C HIS A 84 -5.61 -4.67 -6.47
N PRO A 85 -4.68 -5.58 -6.79
CA PRO A 85 -3.70 -6.09 -5.81
C PRO A 85 -2.40 -5.30 -5.76
N THR A 86 -2.20 -4.31 -6.63
CA THR A 86 -0.88 -3.67 -6.79
C THR A 86 -0.72 -2.51 -5.82
N LEU A 87 0.24 -2.60 -4.89
CA LEU A 87 0.79 -1.40 -4.24
C LEU A 87 1.87 -0.83 -5.16
N SER A 88 1.64 0.41 -5.61
CA SER A 88 2.53 1.13 -6.49
C SER A 88 3.25 2.27 -5.75
N SER A 89 4.45 2.59 -6.21
CA SER A 89 5.09 3.89 -5.98
C SER A 89 4.61 4.87 -7.04
N GLY A 90 4.52 6.16 -6.71
CA GLY A 90 4.52 7.21 -7.75
C GLY A 90 3.22 7.99 -7.94
N LEU A 91 2.17 7.75 -7.15
CA LEU A 91 1.09 8.74 -6.98
C LEU A 91 1.48 9.91 -6.04
N GLU A 92 2.78 10.16 -5.89
CA GLU A 92 3.33 11.27 -5.09
C GLU A 92 2.75 12.63 -5.49
N ILE A 93 2.36 12.82 -6.75
CA ILE A 93 1.80 14.09 -7.24
C ILE A 93 0.46 14.40 -6.53
N PHE A 94 -0.40 13.41 -6.33
CA PHE A 94 -1.69 13.60 -5.64
C PHE A 94 -1.53 13.78 -4.13
N LEU A 95 -0.45 13.22 -3.61
CA LEU A 95 -0.11 13.23 -2.21
C LEU A 95 0.57 14.57 -1.82
N ARG A 96 1.60 15.01 -2.54
CA ARG A 96 2.31 16.28 -2.29
C ARG A 96 1.43 17.51 -2.56
N ASP A 97 0.64 17.50 -3.63
CA ASP A 97 -0.24 18.62 -3.96
C ASP A 97 -1.67 18.36 -3.51
N LYS A 98 -1.92 18.30 -2.19
CA LYS A 98 -3.24 18.52 -1.53
C LYS A 98 -4.47 17.74 -2.05
N ASN A 99 -4.31 16.79 -2.98
CA ASN A 99 -5.41 16.40 -3.88
C ASN A 99 -5.85 14.95 -3.73
N TRP A 100 -5.13 14.13 -2.97
CA TRP A 100 -5.59 12.77 -2.67
C TRP A 100 -7.01 12.80 -2.10
N ASN A 101 -7.23 13.61 -1.06
CA ASN A 101 -8.56 13.77 -0.46
C ASN A 101 -9.57 14.54 -1.34
N SER A 102 -9.15 15.13 -2.48
CA SER A 102 -10.04 15.83 -3.41
C SER A 102 -10.40 15.00 -4.65
N LEU A 103 -9.86 13.78 -4.78
CA LEU A 103 -10.13 12.88 -5.90
C LEU A 103 -11.61 12.49 -5.95
N LYS A 104 -12.23 12.75 -7.11
CA LYS A 104 -13.60 12.29 -7.41
C LYS A 104 -13.63 10.88 -8.00
N ASN A 105 -12.52 10.44 -8.58
CA ASN A 105 -12.39 9.14 -9.24
C ASN A 105 -11.19 8.37 -8.67
N PRO A 106 -11.27 7.02 -8.67
CA PRO A 106 -10.19 6.20 -8.16
C PRO A 106 -9.00 6.18 -9.13
N PRO A 107 -7.77 6.10 -8.59
CA PRO A 107 -6.56 5.97 -9.39
C PRO A 107 -6.40 4.55 -9.98
N THR A 108 -5.95 4.48 -11.23
CA THR A 108 -5.93 3.26 -12.07
C THR A 108 -4.93 2.17 -11.63
N ALA A 109 -4.08 2.41 -10.62
CA ALA A 109 -2.95 1.51 -10.29
C ALA A 109 -2.71 1.31 -8.78
N ASN A 110 -3.77 1.40 -7.97
CA ASN A 110 -3.65 1.31 -6.52
C ASN A 110 -4.29 0.08 -5.93
N PHE A 111 -3.84 -0.28 -4.73
CA PHE A 111 -4.38 -1.40 -4.01
C PHE A 111 -5.81 -1.06 -3.58
N ALA A 112 -6.78 -1.88 -3.98
CA ALA A 112 -8.20 -1.60 -3.78
C ALA A 112 -8.96 -2.82 -3.25
N LEU A 113 -9.81 -2.58 -2.25
CA LEU A 113 -10.60 -3.58 -1.55
C LEU A 113 -12.08 -3.25 -1.62
N LEU A 114 -12.91 -4.20 -2.06
CA LEU A 114 -14.35 -4.15 -1.83
C LEU A 114 -14.62 -4.49 -0.37
N ILE A 115 -15.35 -3.63 0.34
CA ILE A 115 -15.55 -3.79 1.79
C ILE A 115 -16.91 -4.41 2.14
N PRO A 116 -16.98 -5.23 3.20
CA PRO A 116 -18.23 -5.64 3.85
C PRO A 116 -19.06 -4.46 4.35
N ASP A 117 -20.35 -4.69 4.56
CA ASP A 117 -21.30 -3.72 5.10
C ASP A 117 -21.09 -3.38 6.58
N ASP A 118 -20.53 -4.31 7.35
CA ASP A 118 -20.18 -4.17 8.75
C ASP A 118 -18.73 -3.70 9.00
N GLU A 119 -17.94 -3.48 7.94
CA GLU A 119 -16.54 -3.12 8.08
C GLU A 119 -16.38 -1.73 8.71
N PRO A 120 -15.54 -1.57 9.75
CA PRO A 120 -15.30 -0.27 10.37
C PRO A 120 -14.62 0.73 9.43
N VAL A 121 -14.55 1.99 9.87
CA VAL A 121 -13.81 3.05 9.17
C VAL A 121 -12.36 2.60 8.90
N PRO A 122 -11.83 2.81 7.67
CA PRO A 122 -10.47 2.42 7.31
C PRO A 122 -9.41 3.04 8.21
N GLU A 123 -8.40 2.24 8.51
CA GLU A 123 -7.21 2.70 9.23
C GLU A 123 -6.38 3.71 8.44
N THR A 124 -5.66 4.57 9.15
CA THR A 124 -4.84 5.63 8.55
C THR A 124 -3.45 5.14 8.14
N GLY A 125 -2.69 5.98 7.45
CA GLY A 125 -1.31 5.75 7.04
C GLY A 125 -0.39 5.41 8.21
N ASN A 126 -0.68 5.93 9.41
CA ASN A 126 0.04 5.57 10.62
C ASN A 126 -0.09 4.09 10.95
N TYR A 127 -1.28 3.50 10.80
CA TYR A 127 -1.46 2.07 10.99
C TYR A 127 -0.84 1.25 9.86
N ILE A 128 -1.01 1.70 8.61
CA ILE A 128 -0.60 0.98 7.40
C ILE A 128 0.93 0.93 7.26
N TYR A 129 1.63 2.04 7.53
CA TYR A 129 3.04 2.28 7.20
C TYR A 129 3.96 2.52 8.39
N ALA A 130 3.48 2.50 9.65
CA ALA A 130 4.33 2.82 10.80
C ALA A 130 5.63 2.00 10.86
N GLU A 131 5.56 0.71 10.59
CA GLU A 131 6.75 -0.16 10.64
C GLU A 131 7.74 0.16 9.50
N MET A 132 7.22 0.45 8.31
CA MET A 132 8.02 0.95 7.18
C MET A 132 8.74 2.25 7.53
N CYS A 133 8.01 3.26 8.01
CA CYS A 133 8.59 4.55 8.36
C CYS A 133 9.60 4.46 9.51
N ARG A 134 9.37 3.58 10.50
CA ARG A 134 10.32 3.32 11.58
C ARG A 134 11.61 2.71 11.04
N LEU A 135 11.52 1.68 10.19
CA LEU A 135 12.70 1.07 9.58
C LEU A 135 13.51 2.08 8.75
N ILE A 136 12.82 2.94 8.00
CA ILE A 136 13.45 4.03 7.24
C ILE A 136 14.20 4.98 8.18
N GLN A 137 13.60 5.35 9.31
CA GLN A 137 14.23 6.22 10.31
C GLN A 137 15.47 5.55 10.92
N ASP A 138 15.38 4.27 11.30
CA ASP A 138 16.49 3.48 11.84
C ASP A 138 17.65 3.34 10.83
N MET A 139 17.33 3.42 9.54
CA MET A 139 18.28 3.26 8.43
C MET A 139 18.50 4.57 7.64
N LYS A 140 18.19 5.73 8.24
CA LYS A 140 18.16 7.04 7.55
C LYS A 140 19.47 7.42 6.87
N HIS A 141 20.60 6.95 7.38
CA HIS A 141 21.92 7.22 6.83
C HIS A 141 22.11 6.69 5.39
N TYR A 142 21.30 5.75 4.92
CA TYR A 142 21.31 5.34 3.50
C TYR A 142 20.59 6.32 2.58
N TYR A 143 19.71 7.17 3.12
CA TYR A 143 18.97 8.19 2.39
C TYR A 143 19.75 9.51 2.26
N PHE A 144 20.76 9.73 3.12
CA PHE A 144 21.61 10.93 3.10
C PHE A 144 22.83 10.81 2.18
N ARG A 145 22.78 9.86 1.25
CA ARG A 145 23.81 9.58 0.23
C ARG A 145 23.10 9.35 -1.08
N GLU A 146 23.82 9.31 -2.19
CA GLU A 146 23.23 8.94 -3.47
C GLU A 146 22.62 7.54 -3.41
N SER A 147 21.53 7.36 -4.16
CA SER A 147 20.82 6.09 -4.19
C SER A 147 21.70 4.96 -4.70
N ARG A 148 21.51 3.78 -4.11
CA ARG A 148 22.21 2.56 -4.52
C ARG A 148 21.63 1.91 -5.77
N TYR A 149 20.41 2.27 -6.12
CA TYR A 149 19.60 1.55 -7.12
C TYR A 149 19.08 2.48 -8.23
N TRP A 150 19.08 3.79 -8.00
CA TRP A 150 18.45 4.78 -8.87
C TRP A 150 19.35 6.01 -9.04
N THR A 151 19.03 6.87 -10.01
CA THR A 151 19.71 8.15 -10.25
C THR A 151 19.21 9.24 -9.29
N MET A 152 18.93 8.90 -8.04
CA MET A 152 18.44 9.85 -7.03
C MET A 152 19.62 10.37 -6.19
N GLY A 153 19.67 11.70 -6.03
CA GLY A 153 20.63 12.35 -5.13
C GLY A 153 20.27 12.14 -3.66
N ALA A 154 21.22 12.48 -2.79
CA ALA A 154 21.03 12.44 -1.34
C ALA A 154 19.84 13.31 -0.89
N LEU A 155 19.06 12.79 0.06
CA LEU A 155 18.01 13.55 0.74
C LEU A 155 18.60 14.33 1.92
N SER A 156 18.01 15.49 2.23
CA SER A 156 18.23 16.16 3.51
C SER A 156 17.41 15.48 4.61
N GLU A 157 17.78 15.72 5.87
CA GLU A 157 17.03 15.22 7.01
C GLU A 157 15.61 15.80 7.07
N GLU A 158 15.47 17.09 6.75
CA GLU A 158 14.17 17.77 6.64
C GLU A 158 13.31 17.08 5.60
N LYS A 159 13.88 16.76 4.44
CA LYS A 159 13.13 16.12 3.37
C LYS A 159 12.68 14.71 3.74
N LEU A 160 13.55 13.93 4.39
CA LEU A 160 13.19 12.59 4.85
C LEU A 160 12.07 12.65 5.90
N ASN A 161 12.18 13.56 6.87
CA ASN A 161 11.16 13.76 7.90
C ASN A 161 9.82 14.21 7.31
N GLU A 162 9.84 15.07 6.29
CA GLU A 162 8.64 15.48 5.56
C GLU A 162 7.96 14.28 4.88
N LEU A 163 8.72 13.43 4.17
CA LEU A 163 8.20 12.23 3.54
C LEU A 163 7.58 11.27 4.56
N ILE A 164 8.24 11.06 5.71
CA ILE A 164 7.72 10.20 6.79
C ILE A 164 6.40 10.75 7.34
N ARG A 165 6.37 12.03 7.71
CA ARG A 165 5.14 12.67 8.22
C ARG A 165 4.00 12.56 7.22
N PHE A 166 4.32 12.82 5.95
CA PHE A 166 3.36 12.73 4.88
C PHE A 166 2.76 11.33 4.75
N GLN A 167 3.60 10.29 4.68
CA GLN A 167 3.16 8.90 4.56
C GLN A 167 2.27 8.46 5.73
N LEU A 168 2.64 8.84 6.96
CA LEU A 168 1.88 8.49 8.17
C LEU A 168 0.54 9.23 8.27
N SER A 169 0.41 10.38 7.61
CA SER A 169 -0.84 11.16 7.58
C SER A 169 -1.79 10.77 6.45
N ALA A 170 -1.37 9.89 5.53
CA ALA A 170 -2.18 9.52 4.36
C ALA A 170 -3.40 8.69 4.78
N ASN A 171 -4.60 9.04 4.32
CA ASN A 171 -5.81 8.27 4.60
C ASN A 171 -6.26 7.46 3.38
N PRO A 172 -6.76 6.23 3.55
CA PRO A 172 -7.49 5.55 2.49
C PRO A 172 -8.71 6.37 2.05
N LEU A 173 -9.07 6.22 0.78
CA LEU A 173 -10.27 6.84 0.22
C LEU A 173 -11.32 5.79 -0.07
N ILE A 174 -12.58 6.21 -0.01
CA ILE A 174 -13.73 5.37 -0.26
C ILE A 174 -14.42 5.89 -1.51
N PHE A 175 -14.56 5.04 -2.51
CA PHE A 175 -15.25 5.35 -3.77
C PHE A 175 -16.46 4.43 -3.95
N ASP A 176 -17.42 4.86 -4.74
CA ASP A 176 -18.40 3.95 -5.31
C ASP A 176 -17.71 2.97 -6.27
N ALA A 177 -18.06 1.69 -6.17
CA ALA A 177 -17.54 0.63 -7.01
C ALA A 177 -17.89 0.88 -8.48
N LEU A 178 -19.11 1.32 -8.76
CA LEU A 178 -19.50 1.71 -10.12
C LEU A 178 -19.27 3.20 -10.37
N PRO A 179 -18.85 3.57 -11.60
CA PRO A 179 -18.64 2.70 -12.76
C PRO A 179 -17.24 2.05 -12.83
N ASN A 180 -16.29 2.47 -11.98
CA ASN A 180 -14.86 2.22 -12.18
C ASN A 180 -14.45 0.74 -12.06
N TRP A 181 -15.18 -0.05 -11.26
CA TRP A 181 -14.98 -1.48 -11.07
C TRP A 181 -16.02 -2.35 -11.79
N ALA A 182 -16.76 -1.81 -12.77
CA ALA A 182 -17.66 -2.59 -13.63
C ALA A 182 -17.01 -3.81 -14.31
N PRO A 183 -15.71 -3.78 -14.73
CA PRO A 183 -15.05 -4.97 -15.28
C PRO A 183 -15.06 -6.19 -14.35
N TYR A 184 -15.08 -6.00 -13.03
CA TYR A 184 -15.09 -7.08 -12.05
C TYR A 184 -16.41 -7.86 -12.07
N GLN A 185 -17.56 -7.19 -12.25
CA GLN A 185 -18.84 -7.87 -12.46
C GLN A 185 -18.81 -8.73 -13.73
N LYS A 186 -18.24 -8.19 -14.80
CA LYS A 186 -18.09 -8.92 -16.07
C LYS A 186 -17.18 -10.14 -15.89
N GLU A 187 -16.12 -10.03 -15.10
CA GLU A 187 -15.26 -11.16 -14.76
C GLU A 187 -15.95 -12.20 -13.88
N ALA A 188 -16.76 -11.83 -12.89
CA ALA A 188 -17.59 -12.77 -12.13
C ALA A 188 -18.57 -13.53 -13.03
N ARG A 189 -19.11 -12.88 -14.05
CA ARG A 189 -20.01 -13.55 -15.01
C ARG A 189 -19.28 -14.53 -15.92
N ILE A 190 -18.08 -14.20 -16.39
CA ILE A 190 -17.43 -14.97 -17.47
C ILE A 190 -16.34 -15.91 -16.95
N LYS A 191 -15.53 -15.48 -15.98
CA LYS A 191 -14.29 -16.15 -15.56
C LYS A 191 -14.34 -16.73 -14.15
N TYR A 192 -15.02 -16.06 -13.22
CA TYR A 192 -15.06 -16.44 -11.80
C TYR A 192 -16.51 -16.48 -11.26
N PRO A 193 -17.36 -17.44 -11.69
CA PRO A 193 -18.77 -17.54 -11.27
C PRO A 193 -18.98 -17.58 -9.75
N GLU A 194 -18.00 -18.08 -9.00
CA GLU A 194 -18.00 -18.14 -7.54
C GLU A 194 -18.07 -16.75 -6.87
N LEU A 195 -17.74 -15.68 -7.59
CA LEU A 195 -17.83 -14.30 -7.10
C LEU A 195 -19.21 -13.69 -7.24
N ARG A 196 -20.06 -14.23 -8.11
CA ARG A 196 -21.39 -13.66 -8.41
C ARG A 196 -22.24 -13.41 -7.16
N PRO A 197 -22.33 -14.34 -6.18
CA PRO A 197 -23.12 -14.10 -4.97
C PRO A 197 -22.64 -12.88 -4.16
N TYR A 198 -21.39 -12.46 -4.36
CA TYR A 198 -20.72 -11.41 -3.60
C TYR A 198 -20.63 -10.08 -4.33
N ILE A 199 -20.70 -10.05 -5.67
CA ILE A 199 -20.44 -8.81 -6.43
C ILE A 199 -21.46 -8.51 -7.54
N ASP A 200 -22.49 -9.34 -7.74
CA ASP A 200 -23.52 -9.09 -8.78
C ASP A 200 -24.40 -7.87 -8.46
N HIS A 201 -24.48 -7.46 -7.19
CA HIS A 201 -25.27 -6.31 -6.74
C HIS A 201 -24.57 -4.96 -6.92
N LEU A 202 -23.28 -4.97 -7.27
CA LEU A 202 -22.51 -3.75 -7.50
C LEU A 202 -23.15 -2.89 -8.58
#